data_AF-A0A1N6DIJ5-F1
#
_entry.id   AF-A0A1N6DIJ5-F1
#
_cell.length_a   1.000
_cell.length_b   1.000
_cell.length_c   1.000
_cell.angle_alpha   90.00
_cell.angle_beta   90.00
_cell.angle_gamma   90.00
#
_symmetry.space_group_name_H-M   'P 1'
#
loop_
_entity.id
_entity.type
_entity.pdbx_description
1 polymer ?
#
loop_
_entity_poly.entity_id
_entity_poly.type
_entity_poly.pdbx_seq_one_letter_code
_entity_poly.pdbx_strand_id
1 'polypeptide(L)'
;MKQANTRLDIIEKIKMEYNATGAIHIDSEDIKLNKNGKDALFKSAETLAEKLGLHRHTLQEHLYDNIYYIEPAGPLVVAISLPEQQIEMFAQMPESMWSFKLNNRFVN
;
A
#
# COMPACT_ATOMS: atom_id res chain seq x y z
N MET A 1 -0.77 18.32 13.18
CA MET A 1 0.12 17.42 13.94
C MET A 1 -0.32 15.94 13.94
N LYS A 2 -1.22 15.47 13.05
CA LYS A 2 -1.75 14.06 13.13
C LYS A 2 -1.11 13.05 12.16
N GLN A 3 -0.78 13.43 10.92
CA GLN A 3 -0.34 12.48 9.88
C GLN A 3 1.03 11.85 10.11
N ALA A 4 2.01 12.60 10.64
CA ALA A 4 3.36 12.08 10.85
C ALA A 4 3.39 10.92 11.86
N ASN A 5 2.58 11.01 12.92
CA ASN A 5 2.48 9.96 13.94
C ASN A 5 1.82 8.70 13.36
N THR A 6 0.75 8.86 12.57
CA THR A 6 0.08 7.72 11.91
C THR A 6 0.99 6.98 10.94
N ARG A 7 1.88 7.68 10.22
CA ARG A 7 2.85 7.06 9.31
C ARG A 7 3.91 6.25 10.05
N LEU A 8 4.45 6.78 11.15
CA LEU A 8 5.41 6.04 11.99
C LEU A 8 4.78 4.78 12.59
N ASP A 9 3.53 4.86 13.02
CA ASP A 9 2.80 3.70 13.56
C ASP A 9 2.59 2.61 12.50
N ILE A 10 2.28 2.98 11.25
CA ILE A 10 2.13 2.04 10.12
C ILE A 10 3.45 1.37 9.78
N ILE A 11 4.56 2.12 9.73
CA ILE A 11 5.90 1.57 9.43
C ILE A 11 6.29 0.50 10.44
N GLU A 12 6.11 0.76 11.74
CA GLU A 12 6.45 -0.23 12.77
C GLU A 12 5.53 -1.45 12.71
N LYS A 13 4.23 -1.28 12.43
CA LYS A 13 3.31 -2.40 12.22
C LYS A 13 3.70 -3.27 11.03
N ILE A 14 4.04 -2.67 9.88
CA ILE A 14 4.51 -3.39 8.69
C ILE A 14 5.80 -4.18 9.02
N LYS A 15 6.75 -3.57 9.74
CA LYS A 15 7.99 -4.24 10.13
C LYS A 15 7.73 -5.44 11.04
N MET A 16 6.81 -5.33 12.00
CA MET A 16 6.43 -6.42 12.89
C MET A 16 5.69 -7.54 12.14
N GLU A 17 4.68 -7.20 11.35
CA GLU A 17 3.84 -8.16 10.61
C GLU A 17 4.65 -9.00 9.62
N TYR A 18 5.62 -8.37 8.95
CA TYR A 18 6.41 -8.99 7.89
C TYR A 18 7.84 -9.35 8.30
N ASN A 19 8.19 -9.23 9.59
CA ASN A 19 9.54 -9.44 10.11
C ASN A 19 10.62 -8.74 9.26
N ALA A 20 10.34 -7.48 8.88
CA ALA A 20 11.17 -6.72 7.97
C ALA A 20 12.21 -5.86 8.69
N THR A 21 13.35 -5.63 8.03
CA THR A 21 14.39 -4.75 8.56
C THR A 21 14.06 -3.27 8.35
N GLY A 22 13.26 -2.95 7.34
CA GLY A 22 12.84 -1.59 7.02
C GLY A 22 11.55 -1.56 6.20
N ALA A 23 10.83 -0.44 6.29
CA ALA A 23 9.70 -0.11 5.43
C ALA A 23 9.81 1.36 5.02
N ILE A 24 9.91 1.61 3.71
CA ILE A 24 10.11 2.94 3.12
C ILE A 24 8.80 3.37 2.47
N HIS A 25 8.24 4.50 2.87
CA HIS A 25 7.07 5.06 2.20
C HIS A 25 7.46 5.52 0.79
N ILE A 26 6.64 5.18 -0.20
CA ILE A 26 6.84 5.51 -1.60
C ILE A 26 5.64 6.32 -2.08
N ASP A 27 5.92 7.45 -2.72
CA ASP A 27 4.89 8.28 -3.33
C ASP A 27 4.27 7.57 -4.54
N SER A 28 2.96 7.76 -4.72
CA SER A 28 2.20 7.10 -5.78
C SER A 28 2.67 7.46 -7.19
N GLU A 29 3.31 8.62 -7.36
CA GLU A 29 3.92 9.05 -8.62
C GLU A 29 5.20 8.30 -8.99
N ASP A 30 5.86 7.70 -8.00
CA ASP A 30 7.09 6.94 -8.17
C ASP A 30 6.84 5.44 -8.35
N ILE A 31 5.57 5.01 -8.31
CA ILE A 31 5.17 3.62 -8.56
C ILE A 31 4.29 3.52 -9.80
N LYS A 32 4.59 2.53 -10.63
CA LYS A 32 3.71 2.12 -11.72
C LYS A 32 3.26 0.68 -11.52
N LEU A 33 1.95 0.49 -11.35
CA LEU A 33 1.35 -0.84 -11.32
C LEU A 33 1.05 -1.32 -12.75
N ASN A 34 1.37 -2.58 -13.04
CA ASN A 34 0.90 -3.22 -14.27
C ASN A 34 -0.59 -3.60 -14.16
N LYS A 35 -1.18 -4.13 -15.24
CA LYS A 35 -2.61 -4.49 -15.26
C LYS A 35 -2.99 -5.43 -14.12
N ASN A 36 -2.17 -6.45 -13.85
CA ASN A 36 -2.43 -7.43 -12.80
C ASN A 36 -2.34 -6.81 -11.40
N GLY A 37 -1.36 -5.94 -11.16
CA GLY A 37 -1.23 -5.20 -9.89
C GLY A 37 -2.43 -4.30 -9.62
N LYS A 38 -2.90 -3.58 -10.64
CA LYS A 38 -4.11 -2.76 -10.54
C LYS A 38 -5.36 -3.59 -10.26
N ASP A 39 -5.57 -4.65 -11.03
CA ASP A 39 -6.75 -5.52 -10.87
C ASP A 39 -6.77 -6.21 -9.49
N ALA A 40 -5.61 -6.66 -9.00
CA ALA A 40 -5.50 -7.27 -7.67
C ALA A 40 -5.77 -6.27 -6.54
N LEU A 41 -5.26 -5.04 -6.68
CA LEU A 41 -5.48 -3.98 -5.71
C LEU A 41 -6.95 -3.55 -5.66
N PHE A 42 -7.58 -3.35 -6.83
CA PHE A 42 -9.00 -3.01 -6.91
C PHE A 42 -9.90 -4.12 -6.35
N LYS A 43 -9.66 -5.39 -6.69
CA LYS A 43 -10.45 -6.52 -6.14
C LYS A 43 -10.32 -6.65 -4.63
N SER A 44 -9.11 -6.43 -4.09
CA SER A 44 -8.87 -6.42 -2.64
C SER A 44 -9.67 -5.30 -1.97
N ALA A 45 -9.66 -4.11 -2.57
CA ALA A 45 -10.44 -2.96 -2.09
C ALA A 45 -11.95 -3.21 -2.15
N GLU A 46 -12.46 -3.78 -3.25
CA GLU A 46 -13.87 -4.12 -3.41
C GLU A 46 -14.33 -5.17 -2.39
N THR A 47 -13.55 -6.24 -2.22
CA THR A 47 -13.84 -7.30 -1.25
C THR A 47 -13.89 -6.73 0.17
N LEU A 48 -12.99 -5.80 0.49
CA LEU A 48 -12.96 -5.13 1.79
C LEU A 48 -14.16 -4.19 1.95
N ALA A 49 -14.48 -3.40 0.93
CA ALA A 49 -15.64 -2.52 0.92
C ALA A 49 -16.93 -3.29 1.22
N GLU A 50 -17.11 -4.44 0.54
CA GLU A 50 -18.26 -5.32 0.73
C GLU A 50 -18.32 -5.89 2.15
N LYS A 51 -17.19 -6.39 2.69
CA LYS A 51 -17.13 -6.91 4.06
C LYS A 51 -17.49 -5.87 5.12
N LEU A 52 -17.18 -4.60 4.85
CA LEU A 52 -17.35 -3.51 5.79
C LEU A 52 -18.61 -2.67 5.53
N GLY A 53 -19.41 -3.04 4.53
CA GLY A 53 -20.61 -2.29 4.14
C GLY A 53 -20.31 -0.89 3.62
N LEU A 54 -19.08 -0.65 3.12
CA LEU A 54 -18.65 0.63 2.59
C LEU A 54 -18.89 0.74 1.09
N HIS A 55 -19.04 1.97 0.60
CA HIS A 55 -19.03 2.23 -0.83
C HIS A 55 -17.65 1.93 -1.43
N ARG A 56 -17.64 1.19 -2.54
CA ARG A 56 -16.40 0.79 -3.25
C ARG A 56 -15.49 1.97 -3.58
N HIS A 57 -16.08 3.12 -3.93
CA HIS A 57 -15.32 4.31 -4.29
C HIS A 57 -14.49 4.87 -3.13
N THR A 58 -15.00 4.77 -1.90
CA THR A 58 -14.34 5.30 -0.70
C THR A 58 -12.98 4.65 -0.47
N LEU A 59 -12.87 3.33 -0.66
CA LEU A 59 -11.59 2.64 -0.48
C LEU A 59 -10.65 2.85 -1.67
N GLN A 60 -11.19 3.08 -2.88
CA GLN A 60 -10.39 3.25 -4.09
C GLN A 60 -9.56 4.54 -4.08
N GLU A 61 -10.08 5.62 -3.52
CA GLU A 61 -9.37 6.90 -3.40
C GLU A 61 -8.12 6.79 -2.52
N HIS A 62 -8.16 5.91 -1.52
CA HIS A 62 -7.07 5.73 -0.54
C HIS A 62 -6.05 4.65 -0.91
N LEU A 63 -6.24 3.94 -2.03
CA LEU A 63 -5.37 2.81 -2.43
C LEU A 63 -3.91 3.20 -2.67
N TYR A 64 -3.67 4.47 -3.04
CA TYR A 64 -2.35 4.93 -3.43
C TYR A 64 -1.72 5.86 -2.38
N ASP A 65 -2.41 6.15 -1.27
CA ASP A 65 -1.95 7.13 -0.27
C ASP A 65 -0.79 6.61 0.57
N ASN A 66 -0.74 5.29 0.82
CA ASN A 66 0.20 4.68 1.76
C ASN A 66 0.81 3.41 1.17
N ILE A 67 1.75 3.57 0.23
CA ILE A 67 2.51 2.44 -0.32
C ILE A 67 3.89 2.41 0.33
N TYR A 68 4.34 1.21 0.70
CA TYR A 68 5.62 1.00 1.38
C TYR A 68 6.45 -0.07 0.68
N TYR A 69 7.72 0.21 0.45
CA TYR A 69 8.70 -0.79 0.03
C TYR A 69 9.32 -1.46 1.25
N ILE A 70 9.32 -2.79 1.27
CA ILE A 70 9.91 -3.59 2.36
C ILE A 70 11.36 -3.94 2.02
N GLU A 71 12.29 -3.61 2.92
CA GLU A 71 13.71 -3.97 2.79
C GLU A 71 14.02 -5.35 3.41
N PRO A 72 15.03 -6.09 2.89
CA PRO A 72 16.03 -5.69 1.89
C PRO A 72 15.71 -6.02 0.41
N ALA A 73 14.67 -6.79 0.11
CA ALA A 73 14.22 -7.08 -1.27
C ALA A 73 12.75 -7.57 -1.26
N GLY A 74 11.95 -6.99 -0.37
CA GLY A 74 10.60 -7.46 -0.10
C GLY A 74 9.58 -7.02 -1.16
N PRO A 75 8.35 -7.55 -1.07
CA PRO A 75 7.22 -7.06 -1.86
C PRO A 75 6.92 -5.60 -1.50
N LEU A 76 6.24 -4.89 -2.41
CA LEU A 76 5.54 -3.66 -2.04
C LEU A 76 4.39 -4.02 -1.10
N VAL A 77 4.22 -3.26 -0.02
CA VAL A 77 3.04 -3.34 0.83
C VAL A 77 2.22 -2.09 0.62
N VAL A 78 1.00 -2.28 0.14
CA VAL A 78 -0.01 -1.22 0.13
C VAL A 78 -0.73 -1.28 1.46
N ALA A 79 -0.61 -0.22 2.24
CA ALA A 79 -1.41 -0.02 3.44
C ALA A 79 -2.67 0.77 3.06
N ILE A 80 -3.83 0.24 3.38
CA ILE A 80 -5.07 1.02 3.35
C ILE A 80 -5.42 1.32 4.79
N SER A 81 -5.32 2.59 5.17
CA SER A 81 -5.74 3.07 6.49
C SER A 81 -6.92 4.01 6.31
N LEU A 82 -8.08 3.64 6.84
CA LEU A 82 -9.24 4.51 6.99
C LEU A 82 -9.47 4.76 8.49
N PRO A 83 -8.87 5.82 9.07
CA PRO A 83 -8.88 6.04 10.52
C PRO A 83 -10.29 6.25 11.09
N GLU A 84 -11.18 6.90 10.33
CA GLU A 84 -12.55 7.19 10.78
C GLU A 84 -13.37 5.90 10.96
N GLN A 85 -13.04 4.87 10.20
CA GLN A 85 -13.69 3.56 10.22
C GLN A 85 -12.87 2.51 10.99
N GLN A 86 -11.71 2.89 11.56
CA GLN A 86 -10.75 1.99 12.23
C GLN A 86 -10.30 0.81 11.36
N ILE A 87 -10.18 1.05 10.04
CA ILE A 87 -9.78 0.03 9.09
C ILE A 87 -8.29 0.20 8.81
N GLU A 88 -7.54 -0.88 8.97
CA GLU A 88 -6.14 -0.94 8.60
C GLU A 88 -5.89 -2.30 7.92
N MET A 89 -5.42 -2.26 6.68
CA MET A 89 -5.14 -3.45 5.89
C MET A 89 -3.78 -3.31 5.22
N PHE A 90 -3.02 -4.38 5.24
CA PHE A 90 -1.77 -4.51 4.50
C PHE A 90 -1.93 -5.54 3.39
N ALA A 91 -1.69 -5.13 2.15
CA ALA A 91 -1.68 -6.02 1.00
C ALA A 91 -0.28 -6.07 0.41
N GLN A 92 0.32 -7.27 0.39
CA GLN A 92 1.57 -7.50 -0.32
C GLN A 92 1.33 -7.57 -1.83
N MET A 93 2.23 -6.94 -2.57
CA MET A 93 2.26 -6.92 -4.01
C MET A 93 3.61 -7.44 -4.51
N PRO A 94 3.64 -8.56 -5.26
CA PRO A 94 4.86 -9.11 -5.82
C PRO A 94 5.54 -8.11 -6.77
N GLU A 95 6.87 -8.17 -6.84
CA GLU A 95 7.72 -7.35 -7.72
C GLU A 95 7.29 -7.41 -9.20
N SER A 96 6.75 -8.55 -9.64
CA SER A 96 6.23 -8.71 -11.00
C SER A 96 5.00 -7.84 -11.32
N MET A 97 4.41 -7.13 -10.33
CA MET A 97 3.18 -6.34 -10.47
C MET A 97 3.41 -4.83 -10.42
N TRP A 98 4.61 -4.36 -10.09
CA TRP A 98 4.93 -2.95 -9.94
C TRP A 98 6.32 -2.63 -10.48
N SER A 99 6.57 -1.35 -10.75
CA SER A 99 7.87 -0.78 -11.14
C SER A 99 8.12 0.51 -10.36
N PHE A 100 9.36 0.78 -9.95
CA PHE A 100 9.75 2.05 -9.34
C PHE A 100 10.35 3.02 -10.33
N LYS A 101 10.08 4.31 -10.14
CA LYS A 101 10.75 5.37 -10.88
C LYS A 101 12.16 5.60 -10.32
N LEU A 102 13.16 5.18 -11.08
CA LEU A 102 14.58 5.46 -10.83
C LEU A 102 15.11 6.34 -11.97
N ASN A 103 15.62 7.54 -11.66
CA ASN A 103 16.18 8.46 -12.66
C ASN A 103 15.25 8.73 -13.86
N ASN A 104 13.96 8.99 -13.60
CA ASN A 104 12.90 9.19 -14.60
C ASN A 104 12.62 7.97 -15.51
N ARG A 105 13.03 6.76 -15.11
CA ARG A 105 12.67 5.50 -15.79
C ARG A 105 12.06 4.54 -14.79
N PHE A 106 11.05 3.78 -15.23
CA PHE A 106 10.48 2.73 -14.40
C PHE A 106 11.32 1.45 -14.51
N VAL A 107 11.73 0.90 -13.38
CA VAL A 107 12.53 -0.33 -13.25
C VAL A 107 11.81 -1.35 -12.38
N ASN A 108 11.94 -2.63 -12.75
CA ASN A 108 11.60 -3.79 -11.92
C ASN A 108 12.91 -4.42 -11.48
#